data_AF-A0A1D2R2W7-F1
#
_entry.id   AF-A0A1D2R2W7-F1
#
_cell.length_a   1.000
_cell.length_b   1.000
_cell.length_c   1.000
_cell.angle_alpha   90.00
_cell.angle_beta   90.00
_cell.angle_gamma   90.00
#
_symmetry.space_group_name_H-M   'P 1'
#
loop_
_entity.id
_entity.type
_entity.pdbx_description
1 polymer ?
#
loop_
_entity_poly.entity_id
_entity_poly.type
_entity_poly.pdbx_seq_one_letter_code
_entity_poly.pdbx_strand_id
1 'polypeptide(L)'
;MVAQEKKKRVESSETERITVRVPADKLEKLDDMVKSGDFKSKSDVVRVAIERFLETEDVPSNISKITVELPKGDTVRLEQLVTEGDSVSVDDAIRHAVREYVRIRLERAMTEKEK
;
A
#
# COMPACT_ATOMS: atom_id res chain seq x y z
N MET A 1 -24.79 -27.90 -23.69
CA MET A 1 -24.87 -26.81 -22.69
C MET A 1 -23.62 -26.94 -21.82
N VAL A 2 -22.53 -26.22 -22.16
CA VAL A 2 -22.10 -24.90 -21.60
C VAL A 2 -21.56 -25.10 -20.18
N ALA A 3 -20.33 -24.74 -19.79
CA ALA A 3 -19.36 -23.78 -20.31
C ALA A 3 -17.92 -24.27 -20.05
N GLN A 4 -17.01 -23.98 -20.98
CA GLN A 4 -15.58 -23.99 -20.71
C GLN A 4 -15.18 -22.60 -20.21
N GLU A 5 -14.74 -22.50 -18.96
CA GLU A 5 -14.05 -21.31 -18.45
C GLU A 5 -12.73 -21.16 -19.20
N LYS A 6 -12.71 -20.24 -20.17
CA LYS A 6 -11.49 -19.81 -20.84
C LYS A 6 -10.65 -19.04 -19.83
N LYS A 7 -9.67 -19.72 -19.22
CA LYS A 7 -8.49 -19.09 -18.61
C LYS A 7 -7.91 -18.12 -19.65
N LYS A 8 -8.05 -16.82 -19.38
CA LYS A 8 -7.44 -15.76 -20.18
C LYS A 8 -5.93 -15.95 -20.09
N ARG A 9 -5.33 -16.48 -21.15
CA ARG A 9 -3.87 -16.45 -21.35
C ARG A 9 -3.46 -14.99 -21.28
N VAL A 10 -2.62 -14.64 -20.32
CA VAL A 10 -1.91 -13.37 -20.34
C VAL A 10 -0.85 -13.52 -21.43
N GLU A 11 -1.21 -13.12 -22.65
CA GLU A 11 -0.27 -12.99 -23.75
C GLU A 11 0.67 -11.83 -23.46
N SER A 12 1.96 -12.11 -23.59
CA SER A 12 3.05 -11.17 -23.39
C SER A 12 3.11 -10.15 -24.53
N SER A 13 3.18 -8.86 -24.14
CA SER A 13 3.61 -7.67 -24.91
C SER A 13 2.61 -6.88 -25.75
N GLU A 14 1.32 -6.86 -25.40
CA GLU A 14 0.47 -5.73 -25.81
C GLU A 14 0.76 -4.55 -24.87
N THR A 15 1.29 -3.46 -25.42
CA THR A 15 1.49 -2.20 -24.69
C THR A 15 0.57 -1.15 -25.28
N GLU A 16 -0.40 -0.68 -24.50
CA GLU A 16 -1.30 0.37 -24.93
C GLU A 16 -0.69 1.76 -24.68
N ARG A 17 -0.83 2.65 -25.66
CA ARG A 17 -0.35 4.03 -25.56
C ARG A 17 -1.39 4.90 -24.85
N ILE A 18 -0.98 5.48 -23.72
CA ILE A 18 -1.78 6.45 -22.97
C ILE A 18 -1.26 7.87 -23.27
N THR A 19 -2.15 8.80 -23.59
CA THR A 19 -1.83 10.24 -23.76
C THR A 19 -2.74 11.06 -22.84
N VAL A 20 -2.15 11.88 -21.97
CA VAL A 20 -2.88 12.68 -20.98
C VAL A 20 -2.40 14.12 -21.02
N ARG A 21 -3.32 15.06 -20.76
CA ARG A 21 -2.98 16.48 -20.55
C ARG A 21 -2.77 16.70 -19.06
N VAL A 22 -1.62 17.26 -18.71
CA VAL A 22 -1.21 17.50 -17.32
C VAL A 22 -0.95 19.01 -17.17
N PRO A 23 -1.44 19.65 -16.09
CA PRO A 23 -1.16 21.06 -15.85
C PRO A 23 0.33 21.28 -15.54
N ALA A 24 0.82 22.50 -15.84
CA ALA A 24 2.25 22.81 -15.86
C ALA A 24 2.93 22.63 -14.49
N ASP A 25 2.22 22.95 -13.40
CA ASP A 25 2.68 22.78 -12.02
C ASP A 25 3.03 21.33 -11.67
N LYS A 26 2.25 20.37 -12.17
CA LYS A 26 2.50 18.94 -11.97
C LYS A 26 3.60 18.44 -12.88
N LEU A 27 3.73 19.00 -14.08
CA LEU A 27 4.81 18.66 -15.00
C LEU A 27 6.17 19.06 -14.42
N GLU A 28 6.28 20.24 -13.80
CA GLU A 28 7.49 20.70 -13.12
C GLU A 28 7.93 19.74 -11.99
N LYS A 29 6.98 19.26 -11.18
CA LYS A 29 7.28 18.26 -10.13
C LYS A 29 7.81 16.96 -10.70
N LEU A 30 7.24 16.48 -11.80
CA LEU A 30 7.74 15.29 -12.50
C LEU A 30 9.16 15.53 -13.04
N ASP A 31 9.46 16.75 -13.49
CA ASP A 31 10.78 17.12 -13.98
C ASP A 31 11.82 17.10 -12.87
N ASP A 32 11.47 17.61 -11.69
CA ASP A 32 12.37 17.63 -10.54
C ASP A 32 12.66 16.21 -10.02
N MET A 33 11.68 15.31 -10.06
CA MET A 33 11.86 13.88 -9.72
C MET A 33 12.75 13.12 -10.73
N VAL A 34 12.80 13.58 -11.98
CA VAL A 34 13.76 13.03 -12.96
C VAL A 34 15.14 13.62 -12.74
N LYS A 35 15.25 14.90 -12.38
CA LYS A 35 16.53 15.55 -12.08
C LYS A 35 17.20 15.03 -10.81
N SER A 36 16.43 14.61 -9.81
CA SER A 36 16.97 13.98 -8.59
C SER A 36 17.66 12.64 -8.88
N GLY A 37 17.42 12.05 -10.06
CA GLY A 37 18.02 10.79 -10.49
C GLY A 37 17.22 9.55 -10.05
N ASP A 38 16.11 9.73 -9.34
CA ASP A 38 15.26 8.65 -8.85
C ASP A 38 14.54 7.91 -9.99
N PHE A 39 14.32 8.58 -11.13
CA PHE A 39 13.59 8.05 -12.28
C PHE A 39 14.27 8.39 -13.60
N LYS A 40 14.16 7.49 -14.59
CA LYS A 40 14.83 7.64 -15.90
C LYS A 40 14.14 8.65 -16.80
N SER A 41 12.82 8.80 -16.67
CA SER A 41 12.02 9.70 -17.49
C SER A 41 10.69 10.03 -16.82
N LYS A 42 10.00 11.08 -17.29
CA LYS A 42 8.67 11.45 -16.79
C LYS A 42 7.66 10.29 -16.98
N SER A 43 7.75 9.58 -18.10
CA SER A 43 6.94 8.39 -18.38
C SER A 43 7.20 7.24 -17.42
N ASP A 44 8.43 7.13 -16.90
CA ASP A 44 8.83 6.14 -15.90
C ASP A 44 8.16 6.44 -14.56
N VAL A 45 8.20 7.71 -14.13
CA VAL A 45 7.49 8.19 -12.92
C VAL A 45 6.00 7.88 -13.02
N VAL A 46 5.37 8.19 -14.16
CA VAL A 46 3.93 7.96 -14.36
C VAL A 46 3.58 6.48 -14.33
N ARG A 47 4.39 5.60 -14.93
CA ARG A 47 4.17 4.15 -14.86
C ARG A 47 4.22 3.64 -13.44
N VAL A 48 5.29 3.97 -12.70
CA VAL A 48 5.45 3.54 -11.30
C VAL A 48 4.33 4.11 -10.42
N ALA A 49 3.89 5.34 -10.67
CA ALA A 49 2.77 5.92 -9.96
C ALA A 49 1.45 5.18 -10.22
N ILE A 50 1.19 4.78 -11.47
CA ILE A 50 0.00 3.99 -11.83
C ILE A 50 0.06 2.61 -11.17
N GLU A 51 1.20 1.92 -11.22
CA GLU A 51 1.37 0.61 -10.56
C GLU A 51 1.07 0.71 -9.06
N ARG A 52 1.68 1.67 -8.36
CA ARG A 52 1.44 1.91 -6.93
C ARG A 52 -0.01 2.30 -6.63
N PHE A 53 -0.64 3.08 -7.51
CA PHE A 53 -2.03 3.47 -7.35
C PHE A 53 -2.96 2.25 -7.45
N LEU A 54 -2.75 1.40 -8.45
CA LEU A 54 -3.52 0.17 -8.64
C LEU A 54 -3.31 -0.81 -7.48
N GLU A 55 -2.08 -0.99 -7.00
CA GLU A 55 -1.79 -1.80 -5.80
C GLU A 55 -2.49 -1.29 -4.53
N THR A 56 -2.86 -0.01 -4.49
CA THR A 56 -3.54 0.60 -3.34
C THR A 56 -5.06 0.57 -3.49
N GLU A 57 -5.59 0.66 -4.70
CA GLU A 57 -7.04 0.59 -5.01
C GLU A 57 -7.59 -0.84 -5.07
N ASP A 58 -6.77 -1.84 -5.40
CA ASP A 58 -7.18 -3.26 -5.39
C ASP A 58 -7.43 -3.84 -3.98
N VAL A 59 -7.45 -2.98 -2.97
CA VAL A 59 -7.78 -3.34 -1.60
C VAL A 59 -9.32 -3.30 -1.44
N PRO A 60 -9.98 -4.43 -1.12
CA PRO A 60 -11.44 -4.49 -0.94
C PRO A 60 -11.95 -3.40 0.02
N SER A 61 -13.18 -2.89 -0.19
CA SER A 61 -13.75 -1.77 0.59
C SER A 61 -13.85 -1.99 2.10
N ASN A 62 -13.68 -3.23 2.57
CA ASN A 62 -13.60 -3.60 3.98
C ASN A 62 -12.17 -3.61 4.55
N ILE A 63 -11.16 -3.27 3.76
CA ILE A 63 -9.75 -3.24 4.14
C ILE A 63 -9.20 -1.85 3.76
N SER A 64 -8.83 -1.04 4.75
CA SER A 64 -8.12 0.22 4.51
C SER A 64 -6.62 0.00 4.72
N LYS A 65 -5.81 0.17 3.67
CA LYS A 65 -4.34 0.10 3.79
C LYS A 65 -3.82 1.44 4.31
N ILE A 66 -3.15 1.43 5.45
CA ILE A 66 -2.53 2.62 6.05
C ILE A 66 -1.02 2.41 5.98
N THR A 67 -0.32 3.30 5.27
CA THR A 67 1.15 3.31 5.24
C THR A 67 1.64 4.16 6.41
N VAL A 68 2.47 3.57 7.27
CA VAL A 68 3.05 4.25 8.45
C VAL A 68 4.56 4.20 8.35
N GLU A 69 5.22 5.34 8.50
CA GLU A 69 6.67 5.41 8.59
C GLU A 69 7.09 5.14 10.04
N LEU A 70 7.97 4.15 10.23
CA LEU A 70 8.47 3.76 11.54
C LEU A 70 9.98 4.00 11.63
N PRO A 71 10.50 4.45 12.79
CA PRO A 71 11.94 4.52 13.03
C PRO A 71 12.58 3.14 12.91
N LYS A 72 13.83 3.09 12.42
CA LYS A 72 14.59 1.83 12.25
C LYS A 72 14.74 1.02 13.53
N GLY A 73 14.75 1.67 14.69
CA GLY A 73 14.83 0.96 15.98
C GLY A 73 13.58 0.13 16.28
N ASP A 74 12.41 0.62 15.87
CA ASP A 74 11.14 -0.06 16.11
C ASP A 74 10.89 -1.17 15.10
N THR A 75 11.39 -1.04 13.86
CA THR A 75 11.35 -2.13 12.88
C THR A 75 12.17 -3.34 13.33
N VAL A 76 13.35 -3.13 13.95
CA VAL A 76 14.18 -4.22 14.49
C VAL A 76 13.47 -4.96 15.64
N ARG A 77 12.74 -4.24 16.50
CA ARG A 77 11.94 -4.87 17.57
C ARG A 77 10.78 -5.69 17.01
N LEU A 78 10.12 -5.19 15.95
CA LEU A 78 9.06 -5.94 15.27
C LEU A 78 9.60 -7.20 14.58
N GLU A 79 10.81 -7.15 14.03
CA GLU A 79 11.49 -8.33 13.47
C GLU A 79 11.85 -9.36 14.55
N GLN A 80 12.21 -8.91 15.77
CA GLN A 80 12.43 -9.81 16.90
C GLN A 80 11.15 -10.58 17.28
N LEU A 81 9.99 -9.91 17.32
CA LEU A 81 8.71 -10.58 17.59
C LEU A 81 8.38 -11.68 16.58
N VAL A 82 8.74 -11.49 15.31
CA VAL A 82 8.59 -12.52 14.28
C VAL A 82 9.58 -13.66 14.49
N THR A 83 10.82 -13.34 14.85
CA THR A 83 11.89 -14.32 15.11
C THR A 83 11.59 -15.21 16.32
N GLU A 84 11.00 -14.62 17.35
CA GLU A 84 10.58 -15.29 18.59
C GLU A 84 9.33 -16.17 18.39
N GLY A 85 8.67 -16.05 17.24
CA GLY A 85 7.50 -16.84 16.87
C GLY A 85 6.18 -16.27 17.40
N ASP A 86 6.20 -15.11 18.02
CA ASP A 86 5.01 -14.41 18.55
C ASP A 86 4.12 -13.85 17.43
N SER A 87 4.64 -13.70 16.21
CA SER A 87 3.89 -13.23 15.05
C SER A 87 4.40 -13.83 13.75
N VAL A 88 3.50 -14.02 12.78
CA VAL A 88 3.83 -14.63 11.47
C VAL A 88 4.61 -13.67 10.57
N SER A 89 4.40 -12.37 10.72
CA SER A 89 5.11 -11.31 10.00
C SER A 89 5.10 -10.00 10.79
N VAL A 90 5.93 -9.04 10.38
CA VAL A 90 5.96 -7.68 10.96
C VAL A 90 4.58 -7.02 10.84
N ASP A 91 3.94 -7.17 9.68
CA ASP A 91 2.59 -6.65 9.44
C ASP A 91 1.55 -7.30 10.37
N ASP A 92 1.70 -8.59 10.67
CA ASP A 92 0.80 -9.30 11.57
C ASP A 92 0.99 -8.84 13.03
N ALA A 93 2.24 -8.64 13.45
CA ALA A 93 2.56 -8.08 14.77
C ALA A 93 1.94 -6.69 14.95
N ILE A 94 2.07 -5.81 13.94
CA ILE A 94 1.46 -4.48 13.95
C ILE A 94 -0.06 -4.60 14.00
N ARG A 95 -0.66 -5.45 13.16
CA ARG A 95 -2.12 -5.63 13.09
C ARG A 95 -2.68 -6.10 14.44
N HIS A 96 -2.00 -7.05 15.08
CA HIS A 96 -2.40 -7.56 16.38
C HIS A 96 -2.32 -6.47 17.46
N ALA A 97 -1.20 -5.75 17.53
CA ALA A 97 -1.00 -4.66 18.48
C ALA A 97 -2.04 -3.54 18.33
N VAL A 98 -2.32 -3.11 17.09
CA VAL A 98 -3.33 -2.07 16.81
C VAL A 98 -4.73 -2.55 17.18
N ARG A 99 -5.08 -3.80 16.83
CA ARG A 99 -6.39 -4.37 17.18
C ARG A 99 -6.60 -4.41 18.69
N GLU A 100 -5.58 -4.84 19.43
CA GLU A 100 -5.64 -4.92 20.89
C GLU A 100 -5.76 -3.53 21.53
N TYR A 101 -4.96 -2.57 21.07
CA TYR A 101 -5.02 -1.20 21.55
C TYR A 101 -6.40 -0.58 21.31
N VAL A 102 -6.96 -0.73 20.11
CA VAL A 102 -8.28 -0.19 19.77
C VAL A 102 -9.37 -0.84 20.62
N ARG A 103 -9.31 -2.17 20.83
CA ARG A 103 -10.27 -2.89 21.69
C ARG A 103 -10.28 -2.31 23.10
N ILE A 104 -9.11 -2.26 23.76
CA ILE A 104 -8.98 -1.74 25.13
C ILE A 104 -9.43 -0.27 25.19
N ARG A 105 -9.06 0.54 24.20
CA ARG A 105 -9.39 1.97 24.17
C ARG A 105 -10.89 2.21 24.01
N LEU A 106 -11.57 1.42 23.18
CA LEU A 106 -13.02 1.49 22.99
C LEU A 106 -13.78 1.03 24.24
N GLU A 107 -13.37 -0.07 24.87
CA GLU A 107 -13.98 -0.55 26.12
C GLU A 107 -13.90 0.50 27.24
N ARG A 108 -12.75 1.17 27.38
CA ARG A 108 -12.60 2.29 28.33
C ARG A 108 -13.51 3.47 28.00
N ALA A 109 -13.60 3.85 26.73
CA ALA A 109 -14.47 4.95 26.31
C ALA A 109 -15.96 4.65 26.46
N MET A 110 -16.37 3.38 26.39
CA MET A 110 -17.77 2.96 26.65
C MET A 110 -18.07 2.96 28.15
N THR A 111 -17.17 2.40 28.96
CA THR A 111 -17.33 2.36 30.43
C THR A 111 -17.30 3.74 31.09
N GLU A 112 -16.61 4.72 30.50
CA GLU A 112 -16.63 6.12 30.94
C GLU A 112 -17.92 6.87 30.54
N LYS A 113 -18.66 6.41 29.52
CA LYS A 113 -19.93 7.02 29.08
C LYS A 113 -21.16 6.49 29.82
N GLU A 114 -21.03 5.38 30.53
CA GLU A 114 -22.11 4.75 31.31
C GLU A 114 -22.12 5.18 32.80
N LYS A 115 -21.22 6.08 33.20
CA LYS A 115 -21.20 6.74 34.53
C LYS A 115 -21.71 8.17 34.44
#